data_AF-A0A350V430-F1
#
_entry.id   AF-A0A350V430-F1
#
_cell.length_a   1.000
_cell.length_b   1.000
_cell.length_c   1.000
_cell.angle_alpha   90.00
_cell.angle_beta   90.00
_cell.angle_gamma   90.00
#
_symmetry.space_group_name_H-M   'P 1'
#
loop_
_entity.id
_entity.type
_entity.pdbx_description
1 polymer ?
#
loop_
_entity_poly.entity_id
_entity_poly.type
_entity_poly.pdbx_seq_one_letter_code
_entity_poly.pdbx_strand_id
1 'polypeptide(L)'
;LKTPYSRMEKKNRYENIQHLKSTDEVKFVIGSREDYEWVKDIILTYDLLNKVEQVLLSPVFDKVENIQLAEWILQDKLNVRFQLQMHKYIWHPETRGV
;
A
#
# COMPACT_ATOMS: atom_id res chain seq x y z
N LEU A 1 4.51 -2.62 -6.00
CA LEU A 1 5.65 -2.93 -5.09
C LEU A 1 5.15 -3.86 -3.99
N LYS A 2 6.01 -4.72 -3.46
CA LYS A 2 5.74 -5.67 -2.38
C LYS A 2 6.43 -5.21 -1.11
N THR A 3 5.71 -5.16 -0.01
CA THR A 3 6.20 -4.74 1.30
C THR A 3 6.98 -5.87 2.00
N PRO A 4 7.82 -5.56 3.00
CA PRO A 4 8.59 -6.55 3.76
C PRO A 4 7.77 -7.71 4.35
N TYR A 5 6.54 -7.46 4.81
CA TYR A 5 5.64 -8.49 5.35
C TYR A 5 5.43 -9.65 4.37
N SER A 6 5.36 -9.35 3.07
CA SER A 6 5.20 -10.38 2.03
C SER A 6 6.43 -11.25 1.81
N ARG A 7 7.61 -10.87 2.36
CA ARG A 7 8.93 -11.46 2.11
C ARG A 7 9.36 -11.45 0.64
N MET A 8 8.74 -10.58 -0.15
CA MET A 8 8.97 -10.44 -1.60
C MET A 8 9.47 -9.03 -1.96
N GLU A 9 9.83 -8.22 -0.97
CA GLU A 9 10.36 -6.87 -1.15
C GLU A 9 11.66 -6.87 -1.98
N LYS A 10 12.51 -7.88 -1.79
CA LYS A 10 13.72 -8.10 -2.60
C LYS A 10 13.44 -8.49 -4.06
N LYS A 11 12.20 -8.84 -4.38
CA LYS A 11 11.76 -9.17 -5.75
C LYS A 11 11.10 -7.98 -6.46
N ASN A 12 11.03 -6.81 -5.82
CA ASN A 12 10.60 -5.59 -6.49
C ASN A 12 11.60 -5.19 -7.57
N ARG A 13 11.08 -4.89 -8.77
CA ARG A 13 11.83 -4.25 -9.84
C ARG A 13 11.60 -2.74 -9.77
N TYR A 14 12.44 -2.05 -9.01
CA TYR A 14 12.28 -0.62 -8.76
C TYR A 14 12.48 0.22 -10.03
N GLU A 15 13.17 -0.31 -11.03
CA GLU A 15 13.33 0.31 -12.34
C GLU A 15 11.97 0.57 -13.01
N ASN A 16 10.94 -0.21 -12.68
CA ASN A 16 9.60 0.00 -13.22
C ASN A 16 8.95 1.31 -12.74
N ILE A 17 9.40 1.87 -11.62
CA ILE A 17 8.85 3.11 -11.08
C ILE A 17 9.02 4.24 -12.08
N GLN A 18 10.12 4.28 -12.84
CA GLN A 18 10.37 5.33 -13.83
C GLN A 18 9.29 5.40 -14.92
N HIS A 19 8.63 4.28 -15.21
CA HIS A 19 7.62 4.14 -16.25
C HIS A 19 6.19 4.49 -15.79
N LEU A 20 6.00 4.79 -14.49
CA LEU A 20 4.72 5.25 -13.98
C LEU A 20 4.34 6.61 -14.59
N LYS A 21 3.08 6.72 -14.98
CA LYS A 21 2.45 7.94 -15.49
C LYS A 21 1.72 8.66 -14.36
N SER A 22 1.44 9.94 -14.58
CA SER A 22 0.64 10.75 -13.65
C SER A 22 -0.78 10.23 -13.47
N THR A 23 -1.29 9.40 -14.37
CA THR A 23 -2.63 8.77 -14.29
C THR A 23 -2.63 7.43 -13.56
N ASP A 24 -1.47 6.89 -13.21
CA ASP A 24 -1.39 5.57 -12.57
C ASP A 24 -1.70 5.68 -11.07
N GLU A 25 -2.03 4.54 -10.46
CA GLU A 25 -2.14 4.42 -9.00
C GLU A 25 -1.11 3.41 -8.49
N VAL A 26 -0.48 3.72 -7.35
CA VAL A 26 0.44 2.78 -6.69
C VAL A 26 -0.17 2.32 -5.39
N LYS A 27 -0.49 1.03 -5.32
CA LYS A 27 -1.06 0.40 -4.13
C LYS A 27 -0.05 -0.39 -3.33
N PHE A 28 -0.06 -0.17 -2.02
CA PHE A 28 0.63 -0.97 -1.02
C PHE A 28 -0.37 -1.68 -0.11
N VAL A 29 -0.05 -2.93 0.22
CA VAL A 29 -0.83 -3.74 1.15
C VAL A 29 0.00 -3.92 2.42
N ILE A 30 -0.44 -3.30 3.51
CA ILE A 30 0.28 -3.12 4.77
C ILE A 30 -0.03 -4.26 5.72
N GLY A 31 0.97 -5.08 6.04
CA GLY A 31 0.84 -6.21 6.97
C GLY A 31 1.35 -5.95 8.39
N SER A 32 2.05 -4.83 8.62
CA SER A 32 2.58 -4.46 9.94
C SER A 32 2.94 -2.97 10.03
N ARG A 33 3.40 -2.49 11.19
CA ARG A 33 3.89 -1.11 11.34
C ARG A 33 5.20 -0.90 10.56
N GLU A 34 6.05 -1.91 10.48
CA GLU A 34 7.30 -1.87 9.72
C GLU A 34 7.02 -1.71 8.21
N ASP A 35 5.98 -2.37 7.70
CA ASP A 35 5.51 -2.15 6.33
C ASP A 35 5.10 -0.70 6.09
N TYR A 36 4.38 -0.10 7.04
CA TYR A 36 3.92 1.29 6.93
C TYR A 36 5.08 2.28 6.89
N GLU A 37 6.06 2.14 7.80
CA GLU A 37 7.27 2.98 7.77
C GLU A 37 8.07 2.77 6.49
N TRP A 38 8.24 1.51 6.07
CA TRP A 38 8.91 1.19 4.81
C TRP A 38 8.22 1.86 3.62
N VAL A 39 6.88 1.87 3.58
CA VAL A 39 6.14 2.54 2.52
C VAL A 39 6.36 4.04 2.53
N LYS A 40 6.42 4.70 3.70
CA LYS A 40 6.76 6.13 3.79
C LYS A 40 8.14 6.41 3.19
N ASP A 41 9.12 5.58 3.50
CA ASP A 41 10.48 5.70 2.94
C ASP A 41 10.48 5.52 1.41
N ILE A 42 9.72 4.55 0.89
CA ILE A 42 9.57 4.35 -0.56
C ILE A 42 8.89 5.53 -1.23
N ILE A 43 7.81 6.06 -0.63
CA ILE A 43 7.09 7.22 -1.15
C ILE A 43 8.04 8.41 -1.27
N LEU A 44 8.84 8.66 -0.24
CA LEU A 44 9.82 9.74 -0.22
C LEU A 44 10.94 9.52 -1.23
N THR A 45 11.53 8.32 -1.23
CA THR A 45 12.69 7.96 -2.09
C THR A 45 12.37 8.10 -3.58
N TYR A 46 11.14 7.78 -3.98
CA TYR A 46 10.72 7.77 -5.38
C TYR A 46 9.76 8.90 -5.75
N ASP A 47 9.56 9.86 -4.84
CA ASP A 47 8.66 11.01 -5.02
C ASP A 47 7.27 10.62 -5.55
N LEU A 48 6.71 9.53 -5.02
CA LEU A 48 5.52 8.91 -5.61
C LEU A 48 4.30 9.85 -5.58
N LEU A 49 4.19 10.70 -4.55
CA LEU A 49 3.06 11.62 -4.39
C LEU A 49 2.98 12.69 -5.49
N ASN A 50 4.11 13.02 -6.11
CA ASN A 50 4.16 13.97 -7.23
C ASN A 50 4.21 13.25 -8.59
N LYS A 51 4.43 11.93 -8.60
CA LYS A 51 4.63 11.16 -9.82
C LYS A 51 3.36 10.49 -10.34
N VAL A 52 2.46 10.06 -9.44
CA VAL A 52 1.25 9.30 -9.76
C VAL A 52 0.00 9.98 -9.22
N GLU A 53 -1.18 9.61 -9.75
CA GLU A 53 -2.46 10.22 -9.36
C GLU A 53 -2.73 9.98 -7.88
N GLN A 54 -2.49 8.75 -7.43
CA GLN A 54 -2.77 8.35 -6.06
C GLN A 54 -1.84 7.24 -5.59
N VAL A 55 -1.35 7.39 -4.36
CA VAL A 55 -0.80 6.29 -3.57
C VAL A 55 -1.89 5.75 -2.65
N LEU A 56 -2.14 4.44 -2.72
CA LEU A 56 -3.19 3.73 -2.01
C LEU A 56 -2.60 2.83 -0.93
N LEU A 57 -3.12 2.91 0.31
CA LEU A 57 -2.78 1.99 1.39
C LEU A 57 -3.98 1.12 1.76
N SER A 58 -3.79 -0.19 1.76
CA SER A 58 -4.78 -1.16 2.22
C SER A 58 -4.18 -2.03 3.33
N PRO A 59 -4.92 -2.42 4.36
CA PRO A 59 -4.40 -3.41 5.30
C PRO A 59 -4.40 -4.81 4.68
N VAL A 60 -3.49 -5.67 5.13
CA VAL A 60 -3.65 -7.12 4.98
C VAL A 60 -4.83 -7.55 5.84
N PHE A 61 -5.79 -8.26 5.24
CA PHE A 61 -6.98 -8.77 5.91
C PHE A 61 -6.60 -9.64 7.13
N ASP A 62 -7.30 -9.47 8.25
CA ASP A 62 -7.06 -10.15 9.54
C ASP A 62 -5.63 -10.00 10.11
N LYS A 63 -4.87 -8.97 9.70
CA LYS A 63 -3.53 -8.69 10.22
C LYS A 63 -3.34 -7.28 10.74
N VAL A 64 -3.79 -6.29 9.99
CA VAL A 64 -3.84 -4.89 10.44
C VAL A 64 -5.30 -4.48 10.42
N GLU A 65 -5.78 -3.96 11.55
CA GLU A 65 -7.15 -3.45 11.60
C GLU A 65 -7.29 -2.19 10.74
N ASN A 66 -8.46 -2.01 10.12
CA ASN A 66 -8.71 -0.82 9.31
C ASN A 66 -8.52 0.48 10.10
N ILE A 67 -9.02 0.52 11.34
CA ILE A 67 -8.88 1.69 12.22
C ILE A 67 -7.42 1.98 12.52
N GLN A 68 -6.63 0.94 12.79
CA GLN A 68 -5.21 1.07 13.09
C GLN A 68 -4.44 1.70 11.92
N LEU A 69 -4.63 1.22 10.69
CA LEU A 69 -3.98 1.81 9.52
C LEU A 69 -4.47 3.25 9.26
N ALA A 70 -5.77 3.51 9.42
CA ALA A 70 -6.32 4.86 9.27
C ALA A 70 -5.72 5.84 10.29
N GLU A 71 -5.59 5.42 11.56
CA GLU A 71 -4.95 6.22 12.61
C GLU A 71 -3.50 6.53 12.29
N TRP A 72 -2.73 5.56 11.79
CA TRP A 72 -1.34 5.79 11.38
C TRP A 72 -1.23 6.86 10.29
N ILE A 73 -2.09 6.78 9.25
CA ILE A 73 -2.14 7.76 8.16
C ILE A 73 -2.49 9.16 8.70
N LEU A 74 -3.49 9.23 9.59
CA LEU A 74 -3.94 10.50 10.19
C LEU A 74 -2.87 11.13 11.09
N GLN A 75 -2.22 10.33 11.93
CA GLN A 75 -1.15 10.78 12.84
C GLN A 75 0.00 11.43 12.07
N ASP A 76 0.43 10.80 10.97
CA ASP A 76 1.53 11.30 10.15
C ASP A 76 1.10 12.35 9.12
N LYS A 77 -0.21 12.61 9.00
CA LYS A 77 -0.80 13.48 7.96
C LYS A 77 -0.32 13.11 6.56
N LEU A 78 -0.17 11.81 6.32
CA LEU A 78 0.39 11.31 5.07
C LEU A 78 -0.63 11.50 3.94
N ASN A 79 -0.24 12.17 2.85
CA ASN A 79 -1.13 12.46 1.71
C ASN A 79 -1.33 11.21 0.81
N VAL A 80 -1.96 10.19 1.36
CA VAL A 80 -2.29 8.92 0.71
C VAL A 80 -3.78 8.64 0.89
N ARG A 81 -4.31 7.73 0.09
CA ARG A 81 -5.71 7.31 0.20
C ARG A 81 -5.78 5.93 0.83
N PHE A 82 -6.54 5.83 1.91
CA PHE A 82 -6.92 4.55 2.47
C PHE A 82 -7.89 3.83 1.53
N GLN A 83 -7.64 2.56 1.23
CA GLN A 83 -8.49 1.74 0.36
C GLN A 83 -8.75 0.37 1.02
N LEU A 84 -10.01 -0.01 1.17
CA LEU A 84 -10.36 -1.37 1.59
C LEU A 84 -10.08 -2.38 0.48
N GLN A 85 -9.67 -3.59 0.86
CA GLN A 85 -9.66 -4.74 -0.05
C GLN A 85 -11.10 -5.23 -0.25
N MET A 86 -11.89 -4.53 -1.08
CA MET A 86 -13.33 -4.75 -1.22
C MET A 86 -13.73 -6.21 -1.46
N HIS A 87 -12.91 -6.97 -2.20
CA HIS A 87 -13.18 -8.38 -2.47
C HIS A 87 -13.28 -9.25 -1.20
N LYS A 88 -12.63 -8.85 -0.09
CA LYS A 88 -12.73 -9.52 1.21
C LYS A 88 -14.05 -9.28 1.95
N TYR A 89 -14.82 -8.28 1.52
CA TYR A 89 -16.13 -7.93 2.08
C TYR A 89 -17.28 -8.42 1.19
N ILE A 90 -17.06 -8.52 -0.12
CA ILE A 90 -18.07 -8.95 -1.09
C ILE A 90 -18.13 -10.48 -1.18
N TRP A 91 -16.98 -11.16 -1.19
CA TRP A 91 -16.88 -12.61 -1.22
C TRP A 91 -16.37 -13.14 0.12
N HIS A 92 -16.53 -14.45 0.33
CA HIS A 92 -15.88 -15.10 1.45
C HIS A 92 -14.35 -14.82 1.38
N PRO A 93 -13.69 -14.43 2.47
CA PRO A 93 -12.29 -13.97 2.44
C PRO A 93 -11.31 -14.95 1.78
N GLU A 94 -11.59 -16.26 1.87
CA GLU A 94 -10.76 -17.32 1.29
C GLU A 94 -11.05 -17.61 -0.20
N THR A 95 -12.07 -16.99 -0.79
CA THR A 95 -12.36 -17.12 -2.22
C THR A 95 -11.24 -16.51 -3.04
N ARG A 96 -10.72 -17.27 -4.02
CA ARG A 96 -9.64 -16.85 -4.91
C ARG A 96 -10.19 -16.55 -6.30
N GLY A 97 -9.57 -15.60 -7.00
CA GLY A 97 -9.92 -15.24 -8.38
C GLY A 97 -11.14 -14.32 -8.52
N VAL A 98 -11.40 -13.49 -7.49
CA VAL A 98 -12.50 -12.53 -7.41
C VAL A 98 -11.99 -11.09 -7.34
#